data_AF-A0A3R7KA31-F1
#
_entry.id   AF-A0A3R7KA31-F1
#
_cell.length_a   1.000
_cell.length_b   1.000
_cell.length_c   1.000
_cell.angle_alpha   90.00
_cell.angle_beta   90.00
_cell.angle_gamma   90.00
#
_symmetry.space_group_name_H-M   'P 1'
#
loop_
_entity.id
_entity.type
_entity.pdbx_description
1 polymer ?
#
loop_
_entity_poly.entity_id
_entity_poly.type
_entity_poly.pdbx_seq_one_letter_code
_entity_poly.pdbx_strand_id
1 'polypeptide(L)'
;MCSSCEAETPPKEVELLKAGEAPALTPQEEGGSYPIVPNELAFYGHSLADVNGVLVALAVGVYGKVLGTAVDADIWAMCRPYGEDGALGQDAAWEKRGWTPQVVAKQLGKKIYGGPLSGPKAVVRGKQLFLLVSNFTLRDPPSPGVFGWEAADWDLALFVGGVEEPTAVGGGKQVSWATPVSLKTKLATEMQRHSWKELYAFGGARGVAVGEKKILFPLMGTSVGAEERRFACTVMYSEDNGGQLEASCGACGC
;
A
#
# COMPACT_ATOMS: atom_id res chain seq x y z
N MET A 1 -53.84 7.02 -6.13
CA MET A 1 -53.00 6.26 -5.18
C MET A 1 -51.59 6.27 -5.74
N CYS A 2 -50.72 7.17 -5.27
CA CYS A 2 -49.31 7.14 -5.63
C CYS A 2 -48.59 6.21 -4.66
N SER A 3 -47.88 5.24 -5.23
CA SER A 3 -47.01 4.30 -4.54
C SER A 3 -45.98 5.09 -3.73
N SER A 4 -45.78 4.68 -2.48
CA SER A 4 -44.78 5.20 -1.56
C SER A 4 -43.39 5.13 -2.15
N CYS A 5 -42.67 6.24 -2.15
CA CYS A 5 -41.22 6.25 -2.24
C CYS A 5 -40.72 5.64 -0.92
N GLU A 6 -40.22 4.40 -0.96
CA GLU A 6 -39.48 3.85 0.18
C GLU A 6 -38.27 4.75 0.45
N ALA A 7 -38.16 5.25 1.67
CA ALA A 7 -37.01 6.02 2.09
C ALA A 7 -35.80 5.06 2.15
N GLU A 8 -34.79 5.30 1.31
CA GLU A 8 -33.54 4.57 1.37
C GLU A 8 -32.93 4.73 2.77
N THR A 9 -32.68 3.61 3.44
CA THR A 9 -31.97 3.58 4.72
C THR A 9 -30.58 4.19 4.52
N PRO A 10 -30.12 5.12 5.38
CA PRO A 10 -28.81 5.73 5.21
C PRO A 10 -27.70 4.67 5.23
N PRO A 11 -26.62 4.85 4.44
CA PRO A 11 -25.51 3.91 4.43
C PRO A 11 -24.90 3.81 5.83
N LYS A 12 -24.66 2.58 6.29
CA LYS A 12 -23.87 2.33 7.50
C LYS A 12 -22.41 2.60 7.18
N GLU A 13 -21.66 3.20 8.10
CA GLU A 13 -20.23 3.49 7.95
C GLU A 13 -19.51 3.25 9.28
N VAL A 14 -18.22 2.86 9.21
CA VAL A 14 -17.38 2.66 10.39
C VAL A 14 -15.99 3.23 10.15
N GLU A 15 -15.49 4.02 11.10
CA GLU A 15 -14.14 4.56 11.07
C GLU A 15 -13.16 3.54 11.67
N LEU A 16 -12.42 2.85 10.79
CA LEU A 16 -11.44 1.83 11.16
C LEU A 16 -10.11 2.43 11.63
N LEU A 17 -9.62 3.44 10.92
CA LEU A 17 -8.37 4.14 11.19
C LEU A 17 -8.69 5.62 11.40
N LYS A 18 -8.46 6.12 12.61
CA LYS A 18 -8.83 7.48 13.02
C LYS A 18 -7.59 8.36 13.16
N ALA A 19 -7.60 9.52 12.51
CA ALA A 19 -6.54 10.50 12.66
C ALA A 19 -6.42 10.94 14.12
N GLY A 20 -5.19 11.13 14.61
CA GLY A 20 -4.98 11.44 16.02
C GLY A 20 -4.90 10.22 16.96
N GLU A 21 -5.27 9.03 16.49
CA GLU A 21 -5.41 7.82 17.32
C GLU A 21 -4.69 6.63 16.70
N ALA A 22 -3.55 6.23 17.28
CA ALA A 22 -2.87 5.00 16.88
C ALA A 22 -3.70 3.78 17.30
N PRO A 23 -3.97 2.81 16.39
CA PRO A 23 -4.65 1.58 16.76
C PRO A 23 -3.87 0.82 17.84
N ALA A 24 -4.59 0.22 18.79
CA ALA A 24 -3.99 -0.57 19.86
C ALA A 24 -3.40 -1.87 19.28
N LEU A 25 -2.07 -1.91 19.16
CA LEU A 25 -1.35 -3.07 18.64
C LEU A 25 -1.42 -4.25 19.60
N THR A 26 -1.30 -5.45 19.07
CA THR A 26 -1.14 -6.65 19.90
C THR A 26 0.27 -6.70 20.51
N PRO A 27 0.49 -7.36 21.66
CA PRO A 27 1.81 -7.46 22.29
C PRO A 27 2.91 -8.05 21.39
N GLN A 28 2.52 -8.82 20.38
CA GLN A 28 3.44 -9.39 19.38
C GLN A 28 4.01 -8.34 18.42
N GLU A 29 3.36 -7.17 18.30
CA GLU A 29 3.68 -6.10 17.35
C GLU A 29 4.33 -4.87 18.00
N GLU A 30 4.37 -4.83 19.35
CA GLU A 30 4.94 -3.74 20.16
C GLU A 30 6.47 -3.63 20.08
N GLY A 31 7.15 -4.61 19.47
CA GLY A 31 8.61 -4.61 19.34
C GLY A 31 9.16 -3.41 18.55
N GLY A 32 9.78 -2.46 19.25
CA GLY A 32 10.69 -1.45 18.67
C GLY A 32 10.06 -0.15 18.17
N SER A 33 8.86 0.24 18.61
CA SER A 33 8.25 1.52 18.21
C SER A 33 8.86 2.70 18.98
N TYR A 34 9.30 3.75 18.27
CA TYR A 34 9.35 5.09 18.86
C TYR A 34 7.92 5.50 19.27
N PRO A 35 7.72 6.26 20.36
CA PRO A 35 6.39 6.67 20.77
C PRO A 35 5.76 7.55 19.68
N ILE A 36 4.73 7.04 19.01
CA ILE A 36 3.91 7.82 18.07
C ILE A 36 3.24 8.92 18.90
N VAL A 37 3.53 10.19 18.58
CA VAL A 37 2.83 11.32 19.19
C VAL A 37 1.43 11.38 18.56
N PRO A 38 0.34 11.11 19.31
CA PRO A 38 -0.97 10.84 18.72
C PRO A 38 -1.48 11.99 17.84
N ASN A 39 -1.25 13.25 18.24
CA ASN A 39 -1.74 14.46 17.53
C ASN A 39 -1.11 14.72 16.15
N GLU A 40 -0.16 13.90 15.70
CA GLU A 40 0.50 14.06 14.39
C GLU A 40 0.19 12.90 13.42
N LEU A 41 -0.67 11.94 13.80
CA LEU A 41 -1.00 10.78 12.98
C LEU A 41 -2.15 11.05 12.01
N ALA A 42 -1.91 10.86 10.72
CA ALA A 42 -2.92 10.89 9.67
C ALA A 42 -2.80 9.66 8.75
N PHE A 43 -3.93 9.21 8.19
CA PHE A 43 -3.99 8.04 7.33
C PHE A 43 -4.33 8.41 5.87
N TYR A 44 -3.58 7.84 4.91
CA TYR A 44 -3.71 8.12 3.49
C TYR A 44 -3.65 6.85 2.64
N GLY A 45 -4.13 6.97 1.39
CA GLY A 45 -3.91 5.96 0.34
C GLY A 45 -4.45 4.58 0.69
N HIS A 46 -5.76 4.49 0.90
CA HIS A 46 -6.44 3.30 1.36
C HIS A 46 -6.50 2.17 0.31
N SER A 47 -6.62 0.92 0.77
CA SER A 47 -7.01 -0.22 -0.07
C SER A 47 -7.79 -1.24 0.76
N LEU A 48 -8.92 -1.70 0.24
CA LEU A 48 -9.67 -2.82 0.81
C LEU A 48 -9.55 -4.03 -0.11
N ALA A 49 -9.26 -5.20 0.48
CA ALA A 49 -9.12 -6.47 -0.22
C ALA A 49 -9.68 -7.62 0.63
N ASP A 50 -10.14 -8.68 -0.03
CA ASP A 50 -10.43 -9.98 0.57
C ASP A 50 -9.34 -10.96 0.14
N VAL A 51 -8.70 -11.62 1.12
CA VAL A 51 -7.76 -12.71 0.88
C VAL A 51 -8.14 -13.91 1.73
N ASN A 52 -8.56 -15.00 1.07
CA ASN A 52 -8.87 -16.29 1.70
C ASN A 52 -9.86 -16.22 2.90
N GLY A 53 -10.86 -15.33 2.84
CA GLY A 53 -11.85 -15.16 3.92
C GLY A 53 -11.40 -14.21 5.02
N VAL A 54 -10.47 -13.30 4.71
CA VAL A 54 -10.05 -12.21 5.60
C VAL A 54 -10.15 -10.90 4.83
N LEU A 55 -10.98 -9.98 5.33
CA LEU A 55 -10.95 -8.60 4.86
C LEU A 55 -9.73 -7.88 5.42
N VAL A 56 -9.02 -7.17 4.56
CA VAL A 56 -7.81 -6.41 4.90
C VAL A 56 -7.99 -4.98 4.39
N ALA A 57 -8.11 -4.04 5.32
CA ALA A 57 -8.15 -2.61 5.04
C ALA A 57 -6.78 -1.98 5.33
N LEU A 58 -6.11 -1.53 4.29
CA LEU A 58 -4.75 -0.98 4.33
C LEU A 58 -4.78 0.54 4.24
N ALA A 59 -3.85 1.20 4.92
CA ALA A 59 -3.54 2.61 4.72
C ALA A 59 -2.08 2.89 5.08
N VAL A 60 -1.58 4.03 4.61
CA VAL A 60 -0.33 4.61 5.10
C VAL A 60 -0.65 5.49 6.29
N GLY A 61 -0.07 5.21 7.44
CA GLY A 61 -0.06 6.10 8.60
C GLY A 61 1.17 6.99 8.55
N VAL A 62 0.98 8.31 8.50
CA VAL A 62 2.06 9.32 8.48
C VAL A 62 2.06 10.04 9.82
N TYR A 63 3.25 10.20 10.43
CA TYR A 63 3.41 10.86 11.73
C TYR A 63 4.74 11.64 11.82
N GLY A 64 4.80 12.63 12.71
CA GLY A 64 5.95 13.50 12.92
C GLY A 64 5.66 14.99 12.61
N LYS A 65 6.57 15.88 13.05
CA LYS A 65 6.38 17.34 12.98
C LYS A 65 6.26 17.83 11.53
N VAL A 66 5.09 18.37 11.21
CA VAL A 66 4.79 19.09 9.95
C VAL A 66 5.60 20.40 9.81
N LEU A 67 6.23 20.88 10.89
CA LEU A 67 7.08 22.08 10.87
C LEU A 67 8.52 21.75 10.47
N GLY A 68 8.73 21.45 9.18
CA GLY A 68 10.07 21.50 8.59
C GLY A 68 10.63 20.19 8.05
N THR A 69 9.80 19.42 7.34
CA THR A 69 10.19 18.63 6.15
C THR A 69 10.49 17.13 6.27
N ALA A 70 10.55 16.48 7.43
CA ALA A 70 10.65 15.00 7.50
C ALA A 70 9.44 14.39 8.23
N VAL A 71 8.66 13.55 7.52
CA VAL A 71 7.60 12.72 8.11
C VAL A 71 8.02 11.25 8.06
N ASP A 72 7.71 10.53 9.14
CA ASP A 72 7.80 9.08 9.19
C ASP A 72 6.50 8.48 8.68
N ALA A 73 6.57 7.31 8.06
CA ALA A 73 5.38 6.62 7.61
C ALA A 73 5.49 5.10 7.73
N ASP A 74 4.36 4.50 8.09
CA ASP A 74 4.17 3.07 8.24
C ASP A 74 3.00 2.60 7.37
N ILE A 75 3.00 1.32 7.00
CA ILE A 75 1.82 0.68 6.40
C ILE A 75 1.05 -0.02 7.50
N TRP A 76 -0.22 0.34 7.63
CA TRP A 76 -1.15 -0.23 8.59
C TRP A 76 -2.18 -1.09 7.88
N ALA A 77 -2.57 -2.18 8.51
CA ALA A 77 -3.68 -3.02 8.13
C ALA A 77 -4.68 -3.12 9.29
N MET A 78 -5.96 -3.11 8.96
CA MET A 78 -7.04 -3.59 9.82
C MET A 78 -7.55 -4.89 9.19
N CYS A 79 -7.52 -5.98 9.95
CA CYS A 79 -7.86 -7.32 9.47
C CYS A 79 -9.17 -7.79 10.13
N ARG A 80 -10.05 -8.40 9.35
CA ARG A 80 -11.32 -8.97 9.81
C ARG A 80 -11.52 -10.35 9.17
N PRO A 81 -11.23 -11.45 9.88
CA PRO A 81 -11.63 -12.77 9.41
C PRO A 81 -13.16 -12.85 9.39
N TYR A 82 -13.70 -13.52 8.38
CA TYR A 82 -15.12 -13.83 8.29
C TYR A 82 -15.33 -15.32 7.96
N GLY A 83 -16.59 -15.78 8.01
CA GLY A 83 -17.03 -17.17 8.19
C GLY A 83 -16.19 -18.28 7.53
N GLU A 84 -16.18 -19.45 8.15
CA GLU A 84 -15.44 -20.65 7.68
C GLU A 84 -15.85 -21.09 6.27
N ASP A 85 -17.06 -20.76 5.85
CA ASP A 85 -17.64 -20.99 4.52
C ASP A 85 -17.25 -19.93 3.48
N GLY A 86 -16.50 -18.88 3.87
CA GLY A 86 -16.14 -17.78 3.00
C GLY A 86 -17.30 -16.84 2.68
N ALA A 87 -18.40 -16.88 3.46
CA ALA A 87 -19.51 -15.96 3.30
C ALA A 87 -19.32 -14.72 4.20
N LEU A 88 -19.28 -13.53 3.57
CA LEU A 88 -19.25 -12.27 4.31
C LEU A 88 -20.65 -11.94 4.82
N GLY A 89 -20.87 -12.07 6.14
CA GLY A 89 -22.14 -11.68 6.76
C GLY A 89 -22.46 -10.20 6.56
N GLN A 90 -23.75 -9.84 6.50
CA GLN A 90 -24.21 -8.47 6.21
C GLN A 90 -23.59 -7.38 7.10
N ASP A 91 -23.24 -7.71 8.35
CA ASP A 91 -22.67 -6.76 9.32
C ASP A 91 -21.16 -6.92 9.57
N ALA A 92 -20.50 -7.86 8.90
CA ALA A 92 -19.09 -8.19 9.18
C ALA A 92 -18.15 -6.99 8.96
N ALA A 93 -18.44 -6.14 7.96
CA ALA A 93 -17.67 -4.94 7.66
C ALA A 93 -17.96 -3.77 8.62
N TRP A 94 -19.16 -3.70 9.21
CA TRP A 94 -19.62 -2.57 10.03
C TRP A 94 -19.25 -2.70 11.52
N GLU A 95 -18.98 -3.92 11.99
CA GLU A 95 -18.68 -4.17 13.40
C GLU A 95 -17.20 -3.91 13.74
N LYS A 96 -16.89 -2.70 14.26
CA LYS A 96 -15.51 -2.29 14.62
C LYS A 96 -14.77 -3.27 15.53
N ARG A 97 -15.47 -3.90 16.50
CA ARG A 97 -14.85 -4.84 17.47
C ARG A 97 -14.19 -6.05 16.82
N GLY A 98 -14.62 -6.39 15.61
CA GLY A 98 -14.10 -7.50 14.86
C GLY A 98 -12.81 -7.25 14.10
N TRP A 99 -12.42 -5.98 13.96
CA TRP A 99 -11.24 -5.58 13.21
C TRP A 99 -10.04 -5.52 14.14
N THR A 100 -8.96 -6.22 13.77
CA THR A 100 -7.70 -6.22 14.51
C THR A 100 -6.64 -5.42 13.75
N PRO A 101 -5.95 -4.47 14.40
CA PRO A 101 -4.86 -3.74 13.76
C PRO A 101 -3.61 -4.59 13.60
N GLN A 102 -2.81 -4.25 12.60
CA GLN A 102 -1.49 -4.82 12.33
C GLN A 102 -0.60 -3.78 11.64
N VAL A 103 0.68 -3.74 12.00
CA VAL A 103 1.69 -2.96 11.26
C VAL A 103 2.34 -3.86 10.21
N VAL A 104 2.11 -3.55 8.93
CA VAL A 104 2.66 -4.30 7.78
C VAL A 104 4.12 -3.92 7.54
N ALA A 105 4.44 -2.63 7.70
CA ALA A 105 5.78 -2.11 7.46
C ALA A 105 6.05 -0.91 8.37
N LYS A 106 7.23 -0.90 9.02
CA LYS A 106 7.73 0.24 9.80
C LYS A 106 8.71 1.07 8.96
N GLN A 107 8.66 2.40 9.09
CA GLN A 107 9.60 3.37 8.53
C GLN A 107 9.84 3.18 7.03
N LEU A 108 8.78 3.29 6.23
CA LEU A 108 8.89 3.40 4.77
C LEU A 108 9.78 4.60 4.42
N GLY A 109 10.99 4.33 3.93
CA GLY A 109 11.96 5.35 3.57
C GLY A 109 12.49 6.11 4.79
N LYS A 110 13.81 6.14 5.00
CA LYS A 110 14.37 6.99 6.06
C LYS A 110 14.19 8.45 5.64
N LYS A 111 13.21 9.12 6.26
CA LYS A 111 12.76 10.51 6.03
C LYS A 111 12.05 10.72 4.69
N ILE A 112 10.72 10.77 4.73
CA ILE A 112 9.90 11.22 3.60
C ILE A 112 9.76 12.73 3.72
N TYR A 113 10.09 13.45 2.64
CA TYR A 113 9.90 14.88 2.55
C TYR A 113 8.63 15.20 1.73
N GLY A 114 7.59 15.73 2.38
CA GLY A 114 6.47 16.46 1.76
C GLY A 114 5.81 15.96 0.45
N GLY A 115 5.51 14.67 0.35
CA GLY A 115 4.53 14.15 -0.61
C GLY A 115 3.65 13.09 0.03
N PRO A 116 2.32 13.03 -0.26
CA PRO A 116 1.51 11.93 0.23
C PRO A 116 2.06 10.65 -0.38
N LEU A 117 2.46 9.70 0.46
CA LEU A 117 2.69 8.35 0.00
C LEU A 117 1.41 7.90 -0.71
N SER A 118 1.57 7.58 -1.99
CA SER A 118 0.57 6.93 -2.81
C SER A 118 0.30 5.57 -2.17
N GLY A 119 -0.65 5.51 -1.22
CA GLY A 119 -0.75 4.35 -0.35
C GLY A 119 -1.10 3.08 -1.11
N PRO A 120 -0.74 1.94 -0.51
CA PRO A 120 -0.63 0.67 -1.21
C PRO A 120 -1.97 0.27 -1.81
N LYS A 121 -1.96 -0.23 -3.05
CA LYS A 121 -3.12 -0.87 -3.66
C LYS A 121 -2.86 -2.36 -3.75
N ALA A 122 -3.64 -3.11 -2.99
CA ALA A 122 -3.51 -4.56 -2.89
C ALA A 122 -4.00 -5.26 -4.16
N VAL A 123 -3.24 -6.28 -4.57
CA VAL A 123 -3.63 -7.25 -5.59
C VAL A 123 -3.72 -8.61 -4.90
N VAL A 124 -4.86 -9.29 -5.05
CA VAL A 124 -5.06 -10.63 -4.47
C VAL A 124 -4.88 -11.67 -5.56
N ARG A 125 -4.08 -12.70 -5.28
CA ARG A 125 -3.94 -13.88 -6.14
C ARG A 125 -3.88 -15.13 -5.27
N GLY A 126 -4.85 -16.02 -5.45
CA GLY A 126 -4.98 -17.22 -4.62
C GLY A 126 -5.14 -16.85 -3.15
N LYS A 127 -4.29 -17.41 -2.27
CA LYS A 127 -4.27 -17.13 -0.84
C LYS A 127 -3.29 -16.02 -0.43
N GLN A 128 -2.80 -15.25 -1.41
CA GLN A 128 -1.78 -14.23 -1.22
C GLN A 128 -2.27 -12.85 -1.64
N LEU A 129 -1.73 -11.85 -0.98
CA LEU A 129 -2.00 -10.43 -1.19
C LEU A 129 -0.67 -9.71 -1.44
N PHE A 130 -0.59 -8.95 -2.51
CA PHE A 130 0.62 -8.30 -2.99
C PHE A 130 0.46 -6.79 -2.90
N LEU A 131 1.42 -6.10 -2.27
CA LEU A 131 1.50 -4.64 -2.26
C LEU A 131 2.78 -4.20 -2.93
N LEU A 132 2.66 -3.32 -3.91
CA LEU A 132 3.79 -2.63 -4.50
C LEU A 132 3.83 -1.19 -3.99
N VAL A 133 4.96 -0.80 -3.41
CA VAL A 133 5.11 0.49 -2.74
C VAL A 133 6.35 1.19 -3.23
N SER A 134 6.19 2.45 -3.64
CA SER A 134 7.32 3.34 -3.95
C SER A 134 8.04 3.68 -2.66
N ASN A 135 9.32 3.32 -2.56
CA ASN A 135 10.18 3.60 -1.43
C ASN A 135 11.29 4.53 -1.89
N PHE A 136 11.30 5.76 -1.39
CA PHE A 136 12.31 6.73 -1.77
C PHE A 136 12.73 7.57 -0.60
N THR A 137 13.98 8.00 -0.61
CA THR A 137 14.47 9.08 0.24
C THR A 137 14.57 10.32 -0.61
N LEU A 138 14.15 11.45 -0.06
CA LEU A 138 14.22 12.72 -0.76
C LEU A 138 15.44 13.50 -0.31
N ARG A 139 16.07 14.20 -1.24
CA ARG A 139 17.12 15.15 -0.91
C ARG A 139 16.50 16.53 -0.64
N ASP A 140 17.08 17.26 0.30
CA ASP A 140 16.81 18.70 0.42
C ASP A 140 17.05 19.38 -0.94
N PRO A 141 16.15 20.29 -1.37
CA PRO A 141 16.37 21.03 -2.60
C PRO A 141 17.69 21.81 -2.49
N PRO A 142 18.50 21.84 -3.56
CA PRO A 142 19.83 22.44 -3.52
C PRO A 142 19.81 23.96 -3.28
N SER A 143 18.66 24.62 -3.42
CA SER A 143 18.51 26.06 -3.16
C SER A 143 17.07 26.42 -2.76
N PRO A 144 16.88 27.45 -1.89
CA PRO A 144 15.56 27.99 -1.59
C PRO A 144 14.86 28.47 -2.88
N GLY A 145 13.62 28.02 -3.11
CA GLY A 145 12.82 28.41 -4.29
C GLY A 145 12.85 27.43 -5.46
N VAL A 146 13.67 26.37 -5.42
CA VAL A 146 13.60 25.26 -6.38
C VAL A 146 12.53 24.28 -5.92
N PHE A 147 11.38 24.29 -6.58
CA PHE A 147 10.34 23.26 -6.40
C PHE A 147 10.70 22.07 -7.27
N GLY A 148 11.30 21.06 -6.66
CA GLY A 148 11.69 19.83 -7.34
C GLY A 148 12.25 18.85 -6.33
N TRP A 149 11.43 17.88 -5.93
CA TRP A 149 11.87 16.79 -5.08
C TRP A 149 12.61 15.81 -6.00
N GLU A 150 13.92 15.71 -5.83
CA GLU A 150 14.70 14.63 -6.41
C GLU A 150 14.81 13.50 -5.38
N ALA A 151 14.53 12.27 -5.80
CA ALA A 151 14.84 11.12 -4.99
C ALA A 151 16.36 11.03 -4.84
N ALA A 152 16.85 11.15 -3.60
CA ALA A 152 18.24 10.84 -3.26
C ALA A 152 18.51 9.35 -3.44
N ASP A 153 17.52 8.53 -3.11
CA ASP A 153 17.49 7.11 -3.35
C ASP A 153 16.06 6.70 -3.73
N TRP A 154 15.94 5.81 -4.71
CA TRP A 154 14.67 5.30 -5.21
C TRP A 154 14.70 3.77 -5.26
N ASP A 155 13.59 3.16 -4.85
CA ASP A 155 13.29 1.74 -4.93
C ASP A 155 11.77 1.50 -5.05
N LEU A 156 11.41 0.32 -5.52
CA LEU A 156 10.07 -0.26 -5.36
C LEU A 156 10.19 -1.45 -4.42
N ALA A 157 9.36 -1.50 -3.39
CA ALA A 157 9.29 -2.64 -2.46
C ALA A 157 8.03 -3.45 -2.74
N LEU A 158 8.20 -4.78 -2.86
CA LEU A 158 7.10 -5.73 -2.93
C LEU A 158 6.88 -6.37 -1.55
N PHE A 159 5.67 -6.21 -1.02
CA PHE A 159 5.20 -6.90 0.18
C PHE A 159 4.27 -8.04 -0.23
N VAL A 160 4.43 -9.18 0.43
CA VAL A 160 3.57 -10.35 0.22
C VAL A 160 2.96 -10.74 1.56
N GLY A 161 1.64 -10.62 1.64
CA GLY A 161 0.83 -11.13 2.73
C GLY A 161 0.19 -12.46 2.34
N GLY A 162 -0.01 -13.36 3.29
CA GLY A 162 -0.71 -14.62 3.09
C GLY A 162 -1.60 -14.94 4.27
N VAL A 163 -2.68 -15.68 4.02
CA VAL A 163 -3.50 -16.25 5.10
C VAL A 163 -3.11 -17.70 5.25
N GLU A 164 -2.51 -18.02 6.39
CA GLU A 164 -2.23 -19.40 6.78
C GLU A 164 -3.49 -20.06 7.32
N GLU A 165 -3.63 -21.36 7.10
CA GLU A 165 -4.71 -22.14 7.72
C GLU A 165 -4.50 -22.19 9.24
N PRO A 166 -5.56 -22.13 10.05
CA PRO A 166 -5.46 -22.24 11.50
C PRO A 166 -4.65 -23.47 11.92
N THR A 167 -3.51 -23.27 12.57
CA THR A 167 -2.68 -24.37 13.09
C THR A 167 -3.19 -24.88 14.45
N ALA A 168 -4.14 -24.18 15.08
CA ALA A 168 -4.70 -24.53 16.37
C ALA A 168 -6.24 -24.43 16.38
N VAL A 169 -6.89 -25.31 17.12
CA VAL A 169 -8.33 -25.25 17.42
C VAL A 169 -8.60 -23.96 18.19
N GLY A 170 -9.29 -23.01 17.56
CA GLY A 170 -9.61 -21.69 18.11
C GLY A 170 -8.71 -20.54 17.65
N GLY A 171 -7.69 -20.80 16.82
CA GLY A 171 -6.95 -19.74 16.13
C GLY A 171 -7.75 -19.23 14.92
N GLY A 172 -8.15 -17.96 14.92
CA GLY A 172 -8.79 -17.36 13.74
C GLY A 172 -7.81 -17.23 12.56
N LYS A 173 -8.34 -17.10 11.34
CA LYS A 173 -7.53 -16.77 10.15
C LYS A 173 -6.81 -15.43 10.38
N GLN A 174 -5.50 -15.39 10.14
CA GLN A 174 -4.67 -14.20 10.29
C GLN A 174 -3.80 -14.01 9.05
N VAL A 175 -3.51 -12.75 8.70
CA VAL A 175 -2.56 -12.41 7.64
C VAL A 175 -1.15 -12.36 8.22
N SER A 176 -0.27 -13.19 7.68
CA SER A 176 1.18 -13.10 7.90
C SER A 176 1.82 -12.33 6.74
N TRP A 177 2.80 -11.47 7.05
CA TRP A 177 3.51 -10.67 6.06
C TRP A 177 4.96 -11.12 5.98
N ALA A 178 5.42 -11.41 4.76
CA ALA A 178 6.83 -11.66 4.49
C ALA A 178 7.63 -10.36 4.57
N THR A 179 8.95 -10.49 4.80
CA THR A 179 9.88 -9.37 4.69
C THR A 179 9.79 -8.75 3.28
N PRO A 180 9.65 -7.42 3.16
CA PRO A 180 9.56 -6.77 1.86
C PRO A 180 10.81 -7.00 1.03
N VAL A 181 10.61 -7.21 -0.27
CA VAL A 181 11.68 -7.42 -1.24
C VAL A 181 11.90 -6.13 -2.02
N SER A 182 13.11 -5.59 -1.94
CA SER A 182 13.58 -4.51 -2.81
C SER A 182 13.63 -4.97 -4.26
N LEU A 183 13.11 -4.15 -5.18
CA LEU A 183 13.07 -4.45 -6.60
C LEU A 183 14.11 -3.67 -7.40
N LYS A 184 14.84 -2.73 -6.77
CA LYS A 184 15.84 -1.87 -7.40
C LYS A 184 16.82 -2.62 -8.31
N THR A 185 17.42 -3.71 -7.81
CA THR A 185 18.39 -4.50 -8.59
C THR A 185 17.71 -5.35 -9.66
N LYS A 186 16.52 -5.89 -9.36
CA LYS A 186 15.73 -6.68 -10.32
C LYS A 186 15.28 -5.85 -11.52
N LEU A 187 15.05 -4.56 -11.32
CA LEU A 187 14.58 -3.63 -12.35
C LEU A 187 15.72 -2.89 -13.07
N ALA A 188 16.99 -3.08 -12.68
CA ALA A 188 18.11 -2.30 -13.20
C ALA A 188 18.22 -2.35 -14.74
N THR A 189 18.06 -3.54 -15.33
CA THR A 189 18.10 -3.73 -16.79
C THR A 189 16.97 -2.97 -17.49
N GLU A 190 15.74 -3.03 -16.97
CA GLU A 190 14.60 -2.34 -17.56
C GLU A 190 14.72 -0.81 -17.40
N MET A 191 15.18 -0.34 -16.24
CA MET A 191 15.48 1.08 -16.01
C MET A 191 16.50 1.61 -17.03
N GLN A 192 17.58 0.85 -17.27
CA GLN A 192 18.59 1.21 -18.27
C GLN A 192 18.03 1.18 -19.69
N ARG A 193 17.31 0.11 -20.05
CA ARG A 193 16.69 -0.07 -21.37
C ARG A 193 15.76 1.08 -21.74
N HIS A 194 14.98 1.56 -20.78
CA HIS A 194 14.01 2.63 -20.99
C HIS A 194 14.53 4.03 -20.63
N SER A 195 15.79 4.14 -20.20
CA SER A 195 16.39 5.41 -19.74
C SER A 195 15.55 6.09 -18.65
N TRP A 196 14.94 5.29 -17.77
CA TRP A 196 14.17 5.80 -16.64
C TRP A 196 15.10 6.26 -15.51
N LYS A 197 14.74 7.37 -14.86
CA LYS A 197 15.37 7.87 -13.63
C LYS A 197 14.71 7.24 -12.41
N GLU A 198 13.38 7.26 -12.35
CA GLU A 198 12.57 6.68 -11.27
C GLU A 198 11.39 5.89 -11.86
N LEU A 199 10.83 4.96 -11.09
CA LEU A 199 9.63 4.20 -11.45
C LEU A 199 8.68 4.08 -10.26
N TYR A 200 7.43 4.52 -10.41
CA TYR A 200 6.51 4.68 -9.30
C TYR A 200 5.30 3.76 -9.43
N ALA A 201 4.90 3.16 -8.30
CA ALA A 201 3.52 2.76 -8.10
C ALA A 201 2.69 4.04 -7.93
N PHE A 202 2.00 4.46 -8.99
CA PHE A 202 1.32 5.76 -9.03
C PHE A 202 0.10 5.80 -8.11
N GLY A 203 -0.17 6.97 -7.53
CA GLY A 203 -1.28 7.25 -6.62
C GLY A 203 -2.61 6.69 -7.08
N GLY A 204 -3.13 5.71 -6.34
CA GLY A 204 -4.46 5.14 -6.60
C GLY A 204 -4.48 3.96 -7.58
N ALA A 205 -3.39 3.70 -8.30
CA ALA A 205 -3.35 2.65 -9.32
C ALA A 205 -3.32 1.25 -8.67
N ARG A 206 -4.30 0.41 -8.99
CA ARG A 206 -4.41 -0.97 -8.50
C ARG A 206 -3.94 -1.93 -9.59
N GLY A 207 -3.08 -2.88 -9.22
CA GLY A 207 -2.73 -3.97 -10.10
C GLY A 207 -3.85 -5.00 -10.29
N VAL A 208 -3.60 -6.02 -11.10
CA VAL A 208 -4.58 -7.07 -11.38
C VAL A 208 -3.92 -8.44 -11.37
N ALA A 209 -4.64 -9.44 -10.87
CA ALA A 209 -4.29 -10.83 -11.10
C ALA A 209 -4.93 -11.28 -12.43
N VAL A 210 -4.12 -11.81 -13.34
CA VAL A 210 -4.56 -12.30 -14.66
C VAL A 210 -4.41 -13.82 -14.67
N GLY A 211 -5.57 -14.48 -14.60
CA GLY A 211 -5.65 -15.92 -14.41
C GLY A 211 -4.96 -16.36 -13.10
N GLU A 212 -4.52 -17.61 -13.05
CA GLU A 212 -3.89 -18.19 -11.85
C GLU A 212 -2.40 -17.86 -11.73
N LYS A 213 -1.77 -17.38 -12.82
CA LYS A 213 -0.30 -17.33 -12.92
C LYS A 213 0.28 -15.94 -12.88
N LYS A 214 -0.44 -14.90 -13.30
CA LYS A 214 0.17 -13.58 -13.53
C LYS A 214 -0.38 -12.53 -12.58
N ILE A 215 0.49 -11.65 -12.09
CA ILE A 215 0.12 -10.37 -11.50
C ILE A 215 0.69 -9.24 -12.34
N LEU A 216 -0.06 -8.16 -12.51
CA LEU A 216 0.34 -6.98 -13.25
C LEU A 216 0.18 -5.75 -12.35
N PHE A 217 1.15 -4.85 -12.38
CA PHE A 217 1.12 -3.56 -11.69
C PHE A 217 1.27 -2.43 -12.71
N PRO A 218 0.31 -1.49 -12.78
CA PRO A 218 0.50 -0.25 -13.51
C PRO A 218 1.50 0.64 -12.77
N LEU A 219 2.45 1.20 -13.51
CA LEU A 219 3.52 2.05 -13.00
C LEU A 219 3.69 3.31 -13.84
N MET A 220 4.42 4.27 -13.30
CA MET A 220 4.83 5.49 -14.00
C MET A 220 6.35 5.62 -13.94
N GLY A 221 7.01 5.52 -15.09
CA GLY A 221 8.44 5.82 -15.21
C GLY A 221 8.68 7.30 -15.44
N THR A 222 9.73 7.87 -14.87
CA THR A 222 10.22 9.21 -15.20
C THR A 222 11.48 9.11 -16.03
N SER A 223 11.67 10.01 -16.98
CA SER A 223 12.94 10.20 -17.67
C SER A 223 13.28 11.69 -17.69
N VAL A 224 14.57 12.03 -17.71
CA VAL A 224 15.02 13.42 -17.79
C VAL A 224 15.49 13.67 -19.21
N GLY A 225 14.74 14.49 -19.95
CA GLY A 225 15.21 15.06 -21.21
C GLY A 225 16.05 16.32 -20.98
N ALA A 226 16.60 16.90 -22.05
CA ALA A 226 17.43 18.10 -21.97
C ALA A 226 16.72 19.33 -21.37
N GLU A 227 15.38 19.38 -21.42
CA GLU A 227 14.60 20.55 -20.98
C GLU A 227 13.51 20.21 -19.95
N GLU A 228 12.96 18.98 -19.91
CA GLU A 228 11.84 18.63 -19.02
C GLU A 228 11.85 17.16 -18.54
N ARG A 229 11.24 16.92 -17.36
CA ARG A 229 10.95 15.58 -16.82
C ARG A 229 9.75 15.01 -17.57
N ARG A 230 9.95 13.89 -18.28
CA ARG A 230 8.89 13.17 -19.00
C ARG A 230 8.38 12.01 -18.17
N PHE A 231 7.08 11.74 -18.26
CA PHE A 231 6.42 10.62 -17.61
C PHE A 231 5.96 9.60 -18.65
N ALA A 232 6.11 8.31 -18.35
CA ALA A 232 5.64 7.22 -19.19
C ALA A 232 4.84 6.23 -18.34
N CYS A 233 3.60 5.97 -18.73
CA CYS A 233 2.83 4.87 -18.15
C CYS A 233 3.41 3.55 -18.63
N THR A 234 3.62 2.61 -17.71
CA THR A 234 4.17 1.29 -18.01
C THR A 234 3.48 0.24 -17.16
N VAL A 235 3.68 -1.03 -17.51
CA VAL A 235 3.15 -2.16 -16.75
C VAL A 235 4.29 -3.09 -16.41
N MET A 236 4.37 -3.48 -15.15
CA MET A 236 5.25 -4.54 -14.69
C MET A 236 4.41 -5.79 -14.44
N TYR A 237 4.89 -6.96 -14.86
CA TYR A 237 4.23 -8.21 -14.55
C TYR A 237 5.17 -9.23 -13.94
N SER A 238 4.59 -10.19 -13.24
CA SER A 238 5.28 -11.36 -12.71
C SER A 238 4.43 -12.61 -12.86
N GLU A 239 5.07 -13.70 -13.26
CA GLU A 239 4.46 -15.03 -13.35
C GLU A 239 4.74 -15.90 -12.10
N ASP A 240 5.67 -15.47 -11.24
CA ASP A 240 6.24 -16.25 -10.15
C ASP A 240 6.08 -15.57 -8.77
N ASN A 241 4.96 -14.86 -8.57
CA ASN A 241 4.64 -14.13 -7.33
C ASN A 241 5.64 -13.01 -6.98
N GLY A 242 6.23 -12.36 -7.99
CA GLY A 242 7.18 -11.25 -7.84
C GLY A 242 8.65 -11.67 -7.70
N GLY A 243 8.97 -12.93 -7.99
CA GLY A 243 10.35 -13.41 -8.07
C GLY A 243 11.10 -12.76 -9.24
N GLN A 244 10.52 -12.81 -10.43
CA GLN A 244 10.94 -12.15 -11.65
C GLN A 244 9.90 -11.14 -12.09
N LEU A 245 10.39 -10.00 -12.59
CA LEU A 245 9.57 -8.88 -13.00
C LEU A 245 10.07 -8.37 -14.34
N GLU A 246 9.15 -8.22 -15.27
CA GLU A 246 9.40 -7.65 -16.59
C GLU A 246 8.52 -6.42 -16.76
N ALA A 247 9.10 -5.33 -17.26
CA ALA A 247 8.38 -4.10 -17.56
C ALA A 247 8.11 -4.02 -19.06
N SER A 248 6.85 -3.78 -19.43
CA SER A 248 6.46 -3.50 -20.81
C SER A 248 6.07 -2.02 -20.93
N CYS A 249 6.84 -1.26 -21.70
CA CYS A 249 6.44 0.11 -22.06
C CYS A 249 5.31 0.06 -23.10
N GLY A 250 4.12 0.48 -22.71
CA GLY A 250 3.11 0.94 -23.66
C GLY A 250 3.44 2.39 -23.99
N ALA A 251 3.69 2.71 -25.25
CA ALA A 251 3.89 4.08 -25.68
C ALA A 251 2.60 4.89 -25.49
N CYS A 252 2.36 5.39 -24.29
CA CYS A 252 1.41 6.47 -24.06
C CYS A 252 2.22 7.76 -24.05
N GLY A 253 2.42 8.33 -25.23
CA GLY A 253 2.73 9.75 -25.35
C GLY A 253 1.53 10.53 -24.84
N CYS A 254 1.72 11.29 -23.79
CA CYS A 254 0.88 12.42 -23.43
C CYS A 254 1.63 13.69 -23.81
#